data_AF-A0A349MCU1-F1
#
_entry.id   AF-A0A349MCU1-F1
#
_cell.length_a   1.000
_cell.length_b   1.000
_cell.length_c   1.000
_cell.angle_alpha   90.00
_cell.angle_beta   90.00
_cell.angle_gamma   90.00
#
_symmetry.space_group_name_H-M   'P 1'
#
loop_
_entity.id
_entity.type
_entity.pdbx_description
1 polymer ?
#
loop_
_entity_poly.entity_id
_entity_poly.type
_entity_poly.pdbx_seq_one_letter_code
_entity_poly.pdbx_strand_id
1 'polypeptide(L)'
;MFHGNINSRFLRQSSIVFYLCLGFQCIVWSQARRDAVVNLPKDAMWFDDVEQAVQAQREGIVVLAIDLSRKRLRELPPDLMLLKDLTYMLVSRNRLQTFPEWLEDLSDLKVVVADHNRFEDFPDILLRMPHLEHISLGENALQGIPIDIDLIKNLKVLSLWGNVLAHFPASLGNLEHLEILDLLHNEMTVDEQDMLRTLLPNVQMNLSEPCNCVFEPEFQNSPSE
;
A
#
# COMPACT_ATOMS: atom_id res chain seq x y z
N MET A 1 -25.76 -60.00 28.20
CA MET A 1 -24.35 -59.61 27.96
C MET A 1 -24.20 -58.15 28.37
N PHE A 2 -23.27 -57.92 29.30
CA PHE A 2 -22.56 -56.70 29.72
C PHE A 2 -22.80 -55.40 28.91
N HIS A 3 -22.75 -54.18 29.43
CA HIS A 3 -22.59 -53.52 30.74
C HIS A 3 -22.66 -52.01 30.44
N GLY A 4 -22.85 -51.15 31.45
CA GLY A 4 -22.16 -49.85 31.44
C GLY A 4 -23.04 -48.60 31.37
N ASN A 5 -23.40 -48.13 32.56
CA ASN A 5 -23.85 -46.78 32.89
C ASN A 5 -22.67 -45.76 32.78
N ILE A 6 -22.97 -44.46 32.85
CA ILE A 6 -22.18 -43.33 33.43
C ILE A 6 -22.10 -42.06 32.53
N ASN A 7 -22.55 -40.96 33.13
CA ASN A 7 -22.34 -39.53 32.80
C ASN A 7 -20.90 -39.14 32.39
N SER A 8 -20.73 -38.19 31.46
CA SER A 8 -19.92 -36.96 31.68
C SER A 8 -19.78 -36.09 30.41
N ARG A 9 -19.66 -34.78 30.65
CA ARG A 9 -19.36 -33.69 29.73
C ARG A 9 -18.40 -34.05 28.59
N PHE A 10 -18.78 -33.70 27.35
CA PHE A 10 -17.82 -33.42 26.28
C PHE A 10 -17.98 -31.97 25.80
N LEU A 11 -16.91 -31.21 26.02
CA LEU A 11 -16.58 -29.96 25.36
C LEU A 11 -16.29 -30.21 23.87
N ARG A 12 -16.48 -29.15 23.06
CA ARG A 12 -15.90 -28.90 21.72
C ARG A 12 -16.46 -29.72 20.55
N GLN A 13 -17.20 -29.04 19.68
CA GLN A 13 -16.77 -28.69 18.32
C GLN A 13 -17.94 -27.99 17.61
N SER A 14 -17.96 -26.65 17.66
CA SER A 14 -18.82 -25.86 16.78
C SER A 14 -18.01 -25.55 15.53
N SER A 15 -18.18 -26.41 14.54
CA SER A 15 -18.19 -26.13 13.10
C SER A 15 -17.23 -25.04 12.60
N ILE A 16 -16.01 -25.48 12.28
CA ILE A 16 -15.18 -24.88 11.23
C ILE A 16 -16.03 -24.83 9.95
N VAL A 17 -16.47 -23.64 9.55
CA VAL A 17 -17.12 -23.47 8.26
C VAL A 17 -16.02 -23.25 7.21
N PHE A 18 -15.62 -24.35 6.58
CA PHE A 18 -15.02 -24.34 5.26
C PHE A 18 -16.02 -23.70 4.29
N TYR A 19 -15.93 -22.39 4.05
CA TYR A 19 -16.53 -21.81 2.86
C TYR A 19 -15.62 -22.12 1.67
N LEU A 20 -15.82 -23.33 1.11
CA LEU A 20 -15.63 -23.55 -0.31
C LEU A 20 -16.48 -22.52 -1.04
N CYS A 21 -15.80 -21.58 -1.70
CA CYS A 21 -16.41 -20.54 -2.52
C CYS A 21 -17.06 -21.18 -3.75
N LEU A 22 -18.27 -21.73 -3.58
CA LEU A 22 -19.13 -22.20 -4.67
C LEU A 22 -19.87 -21.01 -5.27
N GLY A 23 -19.24 -20.36 -6.26
CA GLY A 23 -19.87 -19.31 -7.04
C GLY A 23 -18.88 -18.59 -7.94
N PHE A 24 -18.87 -18.97 -9.22
CA PHE A 24 -17.92 -18.57 -10.29
C PHE A 24 -17.92 -17.07 -10.68
N GLN A 25 -18.27 -16.14 -9.78
CA GLN A 25 -18.30 -14.70 -10.08
C GLN A 25 -17.54 -13.80 -9.08
N CYS A 26 -16.94 -14.32 -7.99
CA CYS A 26 -16.11 -13.52 -7.07
C CYS A 26 -14.58 -13.67 -7.27
N ILE A 27 -14.15 -14.68 -8.03
CA ILE A 27 -12.74 -15.11 -8.05
C ILE A 27 -11.87 -14.31 -9.05
N VAL A 28 -12.46 -13.74 -10.11
CA VAL A 28 -11.64 -13.22 -11.22
C VAL A 28 -11.09 -11.80 -10.97
N TRP A 29 -11.71 -11.00 -10.10
CA TRP A 29 -11.26 -9.61 -9.84
C TRP A 29 -10.43 -9.43 -8.56
N SER A 30 -10.46 -10.41 -7.65
CA SER A 30 -9.67 -10.39 -6.41
C SER A 30 -8.28 -11.00 -6.57
N GLN A 31 -8.05 -11.80 -7.62
CA GLN A 31 -6.75 -12.42 -7.91
C GLN A 31 -5.74 -11.39 -8.43
N ALA A 32 -6.12 -10.58 -9.45
CA ALA A 32 -5.23 -9.61 -10.08
C ALA A 32 -4.66 -8.54 -9.12
N ARG A 33 -5.39 -8.20 -8.03
CA ARG A 33 -4.91 -7.29 -6.97
C ARG A 33 -3.88 -7.93 -6.06
N ARG A 34 -4.05 -9.23 -5.80
CA ARG A 34 -3.19 -10.02 -4.92
C ARG A 34 -1.93 -10.48 -5.65
N ASP A 35 -2.01 -10.67 -6.96
CA ASP A 35 -0.86 -10.98 -7.83
C ASP A 35 0.11 -9.80 -7.97
N ALA A 36 -0.33 -8.56 -7.70
CA ALA A 36 0.54 -7.37 -7.64
C ALA A 36 1.37 -7.32 -6.35
N VAL A 37 1.02 -8.12 -5.34
CA VAL A 37 1.74 -8.20 -4.05
C VAL A 37 2.87 -9.23 -4.20
N VAL A 38 4.07 -8.73 -4.45
CA VAL A 38 5.28 -9.55 -4.57
C VAL A 38 5.65 -10.16 -3.21
N ASN A 39 6.18 -11.38 -3.21
CA ASN A 39 6.70 -12.11 -2.05
C ASN A 39 5.69 -12.57 -0.97
N LEU A 40 4.37 -12.48 -1.22
CA LEU A 40 3.38 -13.12 -0.35
C LEU A 40 3.58 -14.65 -0.33
N PRO A 41 3.60 -15.31 0.85
CA PRO A 41 3.56 -16.76 0.92
C PRO A 41 2.34 -17.31 0.17
N LYS A 42 2.53 -18.32 -0.67
CA LYS A 42 1.47 -18.84 -1.56
C LYS A 42 0.26 -19.39 -0.81
N ASP A 43 0.45 -19.75 0.45
CA ASP A 43 -0.52 -20.29 1.39
C ASP A 43 -1.08 -19.23 2.36
N ALA A 44 -0.62 -17.98 2.28
CA ALA A 44 -1.11 -16.90 3.13
C ALA A 44 -2.60 -16.65 2.89
N MET A 45 -3.37 -16.68 3.96
CA MET A 45 -4.78 -16.35 3.94
C MET A 45 -4.96 -14.83 3.95
N TRP A 46 -5.81 -14.35 3.05
CA TRP A 46 -6.27 -12.96 3.05
C TRP A 46 -7.56 -12.82 3.83
N PHE A 47 -7.56 -11.88 4.77
CA PHE A 47 -8.77 -11.42 5.44
C PHE A 47 -9.27 -10.16 4.77
N ASP A 48 -10.58 -9.96 4.68
CA ASP A 48 -11.18 -8.72 4.18
C ASP A 48 -12.08 -8.03 5.24
N ASP A 49 -12.01 -8.52 6.47
CA ASP A 49 -12.74 -8.08 7.64
C ASP A 49 -11.84 -8.17 8.88
N VAL A 50 -11.76 -7.06 9.63
CA VAL A 50 -10.85 -6.94 10.78
C VAL A 50 -11.30 -7.81 11.95
N GLU A 51 -12.62 -7.93 12.18
CA GLU A 51 -13.14 -8.73 13.30
C GLU A 51 -12.83 -10.22 13.08
N GLN A 52 -13.03 -10.70 11.85
CA GLN A 52 -12.67 -12.07 11.48
C GLN A 52 -11.17 -12.33 11.57
N ALA A 53 -10.33 -11.38 11.13
CA ALA A 53 -8.88 -11.47 11.27
C ALA A 53 -8.45 -11.56 12.73
N VAL A 54 -8.98 -10.69 13.59
CA VAL A 54 -8.67 -10.71 15.03
C VAL A 54 -9.15 -12.01 15.68
N GLN A 55 -10.31 -12.53 15.27
CA GLN A 55 -10.80 -13.81 15.75
C GLN A 55 -9.91 -14.98 15.32
N ALA A 56 -9.48 -15.02 14.06
CA ALA A 56 -8.53 -16.03 13.57
C ALA A 56 -7.20 -15.99 14.35
N GLN A 57 -6.69 -14.80 14.65
CA GLN A 57 -5.49 -14.63 15.49
C GLN A 57 -5.69 -15.21 16.89
N ARG A 58 -6.86 -15.02 17.52
CA ARG A 58 -7.19 -15.62 18.83
C ARG A 58 -7.27 -17.15 18.78
N GLU A 59 -7.53 -17.72 17.62
CA GLU A 59 -7.55 -19.16 17.37
C GLU A 59 -6.17 -19.73 17.02
N GLY A 60 -5.13 -18.89 17.04
CA GLY A 60 -3.74 -19.27 16.78
C GLY A 60 -3.36 -19.25 15.30
N ILE A 61 -4.15 -18.60 14.46
CA ILE A 61 -3.82 -18.40 13.04
C ILE A 61 -2.95 -17.14 12.91
N VAL A 62 -1.81 -17.26 12.24
CA VAL A 62 -0.96 -16.10 11.92
C VAL A 62 -1.63 -15.29 10.81
N VAL A 63 -1.94 -14.03 11.07
CA VAL A 63 -2.63 -13.13 10.14
C VAL A 63 -1.62 -12.24 9.43
N LEU A 64 -1.19 -12.66 8.25
CA LEU A 64 -0.17 -11.94 7.48
C LEU A 64 -0.75 -10.87 6.54
N ALA A 65 -1.99 -11.03 6.08
CA ALA A 65 -2.51 -10.26 4.95
C ALA A 65 -3.96 -9.84 5.12
N ILE A 66 -4.25 -8.55 4.89
CA ILE A 66 -5.59 -7.99 4.94
C ILE A 66 -5.89 -7.10 3.72
N ASP A 67 -7.05 -7.28 3.10
CA ASP A 67 -7.57 -6.46 2.01
C ASP A 67 -8.86 -5.75 2.45
N LEU A 68 -8.72 -4.52 2.90
CA LEU A 68 -9.81 -3.60 3.25
C LEU A 68 -10.16 -2.65 2.09
N SER A 69 -9.80 -3.00 0.85
CA SER A 69 -10.09 -2.17 -0.32
C SER A 69 -11.59 -2.06 -0.58
N ARG A 70 -12.04 -0.93 -1.13
CA ARG A 70 -13.45 -0.67 -1.52
C ARG A 70 -14.46 -0.73 -0.36
N LYS A 71 -14.02 -0.48 0.88
CA LYS A 71 -14.88 -0.49 2.08
C LYS A 71 -15.43 0.91 2.44
N ARG A 72 -15.13 1.93 1.61
CA ARG A 72 -15.51 3.35 1.80
C ARG A 72 -14.98 3.96 3.11
N LEU A 73 -13.86 3.43 3.60
CA LEU A 73 -13.22 3.85 4.85
C LEU A 73 -12.77 5.30 4.76
N ARG A 74 -12.99 6.07 5.83
CA ARG A 74 -12.39 7.41 6.02
C ARG A 74 -11.17 7.35 6.93
N GLU A 75 -11.10 6.33 7.77
CA GLU A 75 -10.01 5.99 8.68
C GLU A 75 -9.84 4.47 8.71
N LEU A 76 -8.66 3.98 9.09
CA LEU A 76 -8.45 2.56 9.32
C LEU A 76 -9.17 2.12 10.61
N PRO A 77 -9.83 0.94 10.64
CA PRO A 77 -10.44 0.42 11.86
C PRO A 77 -9.38 0.26 12.97
N PRO A 78 -9.59 0.82 14.18
CA PRO A 78 -8.59 0.79 15.25
C PRO A 78 -8.14 -0.62 15.63
N ASP A 79 -9.03 -1.62 15.60
CA ASP A 79 -8.72 -3.01 15.94
C ASP A 79 -7.66 -3.64 15.02
N LEU A 80 -7.34 -3.01 13.89
CA LEU A 80 -6.24 -3.43 13.03
C LEU A 80 -4.90 -3.40 13.77
N MET A 81 -4.73 -2.52 14.77
CA MET A 81 -3.53 -2.45 15.62
C MET A 81 -3.23 -3.74 16.38
N LEU A 82 -4.21 -4.65 16.49
CA LEU A 82 -4.10 -5.92 17.19
C LEU A 82 -3.41 -7.00 16.34
N LEU A 83 -3.34 -6.83 15.01
CA LEU A 83 -2.78 -7.81 14.08
C LEU A 83 -1.26 -7.66 13.95
N LYS A 84 -0.51 -8.11 14.96
CA LYS A 84 0.93 -7.81 15.07
C LYS A 84 1.82 -8.49 14.02
N ASP A 85 1.36 -9.59 13.44
CA ASP A 85 2.06 -10.29 12.35
C ASP A 85 1.70 -9.73 10.95
N LEU A 86 0.88 -8.67 10.87
CA LEU A 86 0.39 -8.14 9.60
C LEU A 86 1.57 -7.64 8.75
N THR A 87 1.75 -8.28 7.60
CA THR A 87 2.84 -8.01 6.66
C THR A 87 2.35 -7.30 5.39
N TYR A 88 1.10 -7.55 4.99
CA TYR A 88 0.51 -7.05 3.74
C TYR A 88 -0.83 -6.37 4.00
N MET A 89 -0.92 -5.08 3.67
CA MET A 89 -2.13 -4.29 3.86
C MET A 89 -2.57 -3.62 2.55
N LEU A 90 -3.74 -4.03 2.04
CA LEU A 90 -4.39 -3.39 0.89
C LEU A 90 -5.59 -2.59 1.38
N VAL A 91 -5.59 -1.28 1.14
CA VAL A 91 -6.64 -0.34 1.60
C VAL A 91 -7.09 0.57 0.46
N SER A 92 -6.97 0.10 -0.77
CA SER A 92 -7.21 0.87 -1.99
C SER A 92 -8.69 1.17 -2.22
N ARG A 93 -9.01 2.24 -2.96
CA ARG A 93 -10.38 2.66 -3.30
C ARG A 93 -11.23 2.92 -2.05
N ASN A 94 -10.65 3.63 -1.10
CA ASN A 94 -11.32 4.14 0.09
C ASN A 94 -11.37 5.68 0.01
N ARG A 95 -11.45 6.36 1.15
CA ARG A 95 -11.49 7.82 1.28
C ARG A 95 -10.51 8.28 2.37
N LEU A 96 -9.42 7.53 2.53
CA LEU A 96 -8.38 7.83 3.53
C LEU A 96 -7.65 9.10 3.14
N GLN A 97 -7.40 9.97 4.10
CA GLN A 97 -6.58 11.19 3.93
C GLN A 97 -5.26 11.10 4.68
N THR A 98 -5.19 10.26 5.70
CA THR A 98 -4.00 10.02 6.51
C THR A 98 -4.05 8.59 7.06
N PHE A 99 -2.92 8.14 7.60
CA PHE A 99 -2.83 6.94 8.40
C PHE A 99 -2.75 7.32 9.89
N PRO A 100 -3.34 6.51 10.79
CA PRO A 100 -3.29 6.78 12.22
C PRO A 100 -1.90 6.46 12.80
N GLU A 101 -1.51 7.17 13.87
CA GLU A 101 -0.19 7.00 14.51
C GLU A 101 0.08 5.57 14.96
N TRP A 102 -0.93 4.83 15.45
CA TRP A 102 -0.76 3.44 15.87
C TRP A 102 -0.33 2.50 14.73
N LEU A 103 -0.35 2.94 13.47
CA LEU A 103 0.09 2.12 12.34
C LEU A 103 1.59 1.79 12.42
N GLU A 104 2.42 2.64 13.06
CA GLU A 104 3.84 2.34 13.26
C GLU A 104 4.07 1.13 14.19
N ASP A 105 3.09 0.78 15.03
CA ASP A 105 3.14 -0.41 15.90
C ASP A 105 2.93 -1.73 15.15
N LEU A 106 2.64 -1.69 13.85
CA LEU A 106 2.60 -2.85 12.96
C LEU A 106 3.98 -3.01 12.29
N SER A 107 4.99 -3.30 13.11
CA SER A 107 6.41 -3.30 12.71
C SER A 107 6.72 -4.22 11.53
N ASP A 108 5.97 -5.31 11.37
CA ASP A 108 6.21 -6.35 10.37
C ASP A 108 5.62 -6.00 8.99
N LEU A 109 4.93 -4.86 8.86
CA LEU A 109 4.40 -4.41 7.58
C LEU A 109 5.51 -4.19 6.56
N LYS A 110 5.39 -4.90 5.43
CA LYS A 110 6.29 -4.81 4.28
C LYS A 110 5.62 -4.17 3.07
N VAL A 111 4.31 -4.35 2.94
CA VAL A 111 3.56 -3.89 1.76
C VAL A 111 2.35 -3.09 2.19
N VAL A 112 2.27 -1.85 1.70
CA VAL A 112 1.11 -0.97 1.85
C VAL A 112 0.65 -0.51 0.48
N VAL A 113 -0.58 -0.87 0.11
CA VAL A 113 -1.20 -0.48 -1.17
C VAL A 113 -2.48 0.30 -0.88
N ALA A 114 -2.39 1.62 -1.01
CA ALA A 114 -3.47 2.56 -0.70
C ALA A 114 -3.84 3.43 -1.90
N ASP A 115 -3.82 2.85 -3.10
CA ASP A 115 -4.21 3.54 -4.32
C ASP A 115 -5.67 4.01 -4.28
N HIS A 116 -6.01 5.06 -5.04
CA HIS A 116 -7.37 5.60 -5.14
C HIS A 116 -7.92 5.98 -3.76
N ASN A 117 -7.20 6.82 -3.03
CA ASN A 117 -7.63 7.41 -1.76
C ASN A 117 -7.67 8.94 -1.90
N ARG A 118 -7.39 9.69 -0.83
CA ARG A 118 -7.44 11.15 -0.77
C ARG A 118 -6.23 11.71 -0.03
N PHE A 119 -5.08 11.04 -0.11
CA PHE A 119 -3.85 11.56 0.49
C PHE A 119 -3.39 12.79 -0.29
N GLU A 120 -3.25 13.92 0.39
CA GLU A 120 -2.73 15.18 -0.17
C GLU A 120 -1.21 15.31 0.04
N ASP A 121 -0.71 14.68 1.11
CA ASP A 121 0.71 14.59 1.46
C ASP A 121 1.12 13.12 1.61
N PHE A 122 2.42 12.86 1.42
CA PHE A 122 2.96 11.53 1.68
C PHE A 122 2.75 11.19 3.18
N PRO A 123 2.25 9.99 3.54
CA PRO A 123 2.01 9.68 4.93
C PRO A 123 3.33 9.47 5.70
N ASP A 124 3.74 10.47 6.47
CA ASP A 124 5.02 10.47 7.22
C ASP A 124 5.19 9.26 8.16
N ILE A 125 4.08 8.66 8.61
CA ILE A 125 4.11 7.42 9.41
C ILE A 125 4.88 6.29 8.69
N LEU A 126 4.79 6.23 7.35
CA LEU A 126 5.47 5.21 6.55
C LEU A 126 7.00 5.38 6.60
N LEU A 127 7.49 6.60 6.83
CA LEU A 127 8.92 6.88 6.99
C LEU A 127 9.50 6.26 8.28
N ARG A 128 8.65 5.96 9.26
CA ARG A 128 9.02 5.37 10.55
C ARG A 128 8.94 3.84 10.57
N MET A 129 8.49 3.22 9.48
CA MET A 129 8.24 1.78 9.41
C MET A 129 9.45 1.04 8.81
N PRO A 130 10.24 0.30 9.63
CA PRO A 130 11.58 -0.14 9.26
C PRO A 130 11.61 -1.27 8.21
N HIS A 131 10.50 -1.98 8.02
CA HIS A 131 10.43 -3.15 7.16
C HIS A 131 9.66 -2.93 5.86
N LEU A 132 9.23 -1.70 5.55
CA LEU A 132 8.54 -1.43 4.29
C LEU A 132 9.44 -1.69 3.08
N GLU A 133 8.93 -2.51 2.16
CA GLU A 133 9.56 -2.88 0.90
C GLU A 133 8.74 -2.38 -0.30
N HIS A 134 7.42 -2.24 -0.17
CA HIS A 134 6.53 -1.81 -1.24
C HIS A 134 5.52 -0.79 -0.73
N ILE A 135 5.52 0.39 -1.36
CA ILE A 135 4.53 1.44 -1.13
C ILE A 135 3.86 1.79 -2.45
N SER A 136 2.53 1.69 -2.50
CA SER A 136 1.72 2.19 -3.62
C SER A 136 0.66 3.15 -3.12
N LEU A 137 0.73 4.39 -3.61
CA LEU A 137 -0.17 5.51 -3.29
C LEU A 137 -0.69 6.16 -4.59
N GLY A 138 -0.90 5.38 -5.64
CA GLY A 138 -1.35 5.92 -6.93
C GLY A 138 -2.79 6.43 -6.89
N GLU A 139 -3.16 7.34 -7.79
CA GLU A 139 -4.49 7.98 -7.82
C GLU A 139 -4.86 8.60 -6.46
N ASN A 140 -3.98 9.46 -5.97
CA ASN A 140 -4.21 10.32 -4.80
C ASN A 140 -4.05 11.79 -5.25
N ALA A 141 -3.79 12.70 -4.31
CA ALA A 141 -3.54 14.11 -4.59
C ALA A 141 -2.17 14.55 -4.03
N LEU A 142 -1.20 13.63 -4.01
CA LEU A 142 0.14 13.90 -3.45
C LEU A 142 0.82 15.02 -4.22
N GLN A 143 1.30 16.04 -3.50
CA GLN A 143 2.00 17.19 -4.08
C GLN A 143 3.52 17.01 -4.18
N GLY A 144 4.09 16.05 -3.45
CA GLY A 144 5.52 15.80 -3.46
C GLY A 144 5.92 14.53 -2.73
N ILE A 145 7.17 14.14 -2.94
CA ILE A 145 7.85 13.07 -2.20
C ILE A 145 8.63 13.72 -1.05
N PRO A 146 8.55 13.19 0.19
CA PRO A 146 9.22 13.80 1.33
C PRO A 146 10.74 13.73 1.18
N ILE A 147 11.45 14.75 1.68
CA ILE A 147 12.92 14.80 1.61
C ILE A 147 13.57 13.65 2.36
N ASP A 148 12.91 13.10 3.37
CA ASP A 148 13.41 11.98 4.18
C ASP A 148 12.91 10.61 3.67
N ILE A 149 12.53 10.48 2.39
CA ILE A 149 12.11 9.20 1.79
C ILE A 149 13.15 8.10 1.94
N ASP A 150 14.43 8.48 2.01
CA ASP A 150 15.55 7.57 2.21
C ASP A 150 15.62 6.96 3.61
N LEU A 151 14.77 7.35 4.55
CA LEU A 151 14.59 6.64 5.81
C LEU A 151 14.00 5.23 5.62
N ILE A 152 13.28 4.99 4.51
CA ILE A 152 12.72 3.67 4.18
C ILE A 152 13.79 2.80 3.50
N LYS A 153 14.80 2.37 4.28
CA LYS A 153 16.03 1.72 3.77
C LYS A 153 15.79 0.44 2.96
N ASN A 154 14.66 -0.24 3.16
CA ASN A 154 14.32 -1.50 2.50
C ASN A 154 13.38 -1.32 1.29
N LEU A 155 13.06 -0.09 0.90
CA LEU A 155 12.09 0.18 -0.17
C LEU A 155 12.61 -0.34 -1.51
N LYS A 156 11.83 -1.22 -2.14
CA LYS A 156 12.07 -1.83 -3.46
C LYS A 156 11.13 -1.29 -4.52
N VAL A 157 9.88 -1.02 -4.15
CA VAL A 157 8.86 -0.53 -5.07
C VAL A 157 8.21 0.70 -4.49
N LEU A 158 8.30 1.81 -5.23
CA LEU A 158 7.59 3.05 -4.95
C LEU A 158 6.68 3.39 -6.15
N SER A 159 5.39 3.36 -5.93
CA SER A 159 4.37 3.63 -6.94
C SER A 159 3.52 4.83 -6.52
N LEU A 160 3.64 5.93 -7.25
CA LEU A 160 2.97 7.22 -6.99
C LEU A 160 2.27 7.73 -8.26
N TRP A 161 1.86 6.84 -9.16
CA TRP A 161 1.21 7.21 -10.42
C TRP A 161 -0.10 7.97 -10.20
N GLY A 162 -0.46 8.87 -11.12
CA GLY A 162 -1.73 9.62 -11.04
C GLY A 162 -1.83 10.51 -9.81
N ASN A 163 -0.76 11.25 -9.51
CA ASN A 163 -0.73 12.28 -8.46
C ASN A 163 -0.43 13.65 -9.08
N VAL A 164 -0.18 14.67 -8.25
CA VAL A 164 0.15 16.04 -8.67
C VAL A 164 1.53 16.44 -8.15
N LEU A 165 2.49 15.52 -8.29
CA LEU A 165 3.84 15.69 -7.75
C LEU A 165 4.55 16.88 -8.43
N ALA A 166 4.99 17.84 -7.63
CA ALA A 166 5.73 19.03 -8.08
C ALA A 166 7.20 19.03 -7.65
N HIS A 167 7.60 18.11 -6.77
CA HIS A 167 8.96 18.07 -6.22
C HIS A 167 9.47 16.63 -6.12
N PHE A 168 10.68 16.41 -6.63
CA PHE A 168 11.39 15.14 -6.61
C PHE A 168 12.71 15.30 -5.85
N PRO A 169 12.81 14.85 -4.59
CA PRO A 169 13.97 15.11 -3.74
C PRO A 169 15.18 14.27 -4.16
N ALA A 170 16.39 14.84 -4.03
CA ALA A 170 17.63 14.14 -4.35
C ALA A 170 17.87 12.88 -3.48
N SER A 171 17.24 12.81 -2.30
CA SER A 171 17.27 11.65 -1.41
C SER A 171 16.67 10.39 -2.02
N LEU A 172 15.87 10.48 -3.10
CA LEU A 172 15.50 9.31 -3.90
C LEU A 172 16.75 8.51 -4.32
N GLY A 173 17.85 9.19 -4.69
CA GLY A 173 19.12 8.56 -5.05
C GLY A 173 19.79 7.77 -3.91
N ASN A 174 19.37 7.94 -2.65
CA ASN A 174 19.89 7.21 -1.50
C ASN A 174 19.14 5.90 -1.23
N LEU A 175 18.09 5.57 -2.01
CA LEU A 175 17.33 4.33 -1.86
C LEU A 175 18.06 3.17 -2.53
N GLU A 176 19.04 2.59 -1.82
CA GLU A 176 19.95 1.55 -2.33
C GLU A 176 19.25 0.28 -2.85
N HIS A 177 18.05 -0.02 -2.35
CA HIS A 177 17.28 -1.21 -2.71
C HIS A 177 16.13 -0.93 -3.68
N LEU A 178 15.95 0.31 -4.15
CA LEU A 178 14.85 0.65 -5.04
C LEU A 178 15.04 -0.05 -6.40
N GLU A 179 14.04 -0.80 -6.82
CA GLU A 179 14.03 -1.56 -8.08
C GLU A 179 13.06 -0.92 -9.07
N ILE A 180 11.91 -0.43 -8.60
CA ILE A 180 10.84 0.12 -9.43
C ILE A 180 10.37 1.45 -8.85
N LEU A 181 10.34 2.48 -9.72
CA LEU A 181 9.75 3.78 -9.46
C LEU A 181 8.67 4.07 -10.51
N ASP A 182 7.41 4.07 -10.10
CA ASP A 182 6.28 4.39 -10.97
C ASP A 182 5.75 5.80 -10.69
N LEU A 183 5.95 6.70 -11.65
CA LEU A 183 5.48 8.08 -11.62
C LEU A 183 4.58 8.40 -12.82
N LEU A 184 4.01 7.39 -13.48
CA LEU A 184 3.07 7.60 -14.59
C LEU A 184 1.96 8.57 -14.20
N HIS A 185 1.50 9.36 -15.16
CA HIS A 185 0.41 10.33 -14.94
C HIS A 185 0.70 11.36 -13.84
N ASN A 186 1.97 11.75 -13.67
CA ASN A 186 2.37 12.97 -13.01
C ASN A 186 2.92 13.94 -14.06
N GLU A 187 2.73 15.24 -13.86
CA GLU A 187 3.29 16.26 -14.73
C GLU A 187 4.78 16.43 -14.43
N MET A 188 5.64 16.19 -15.42
CA MET A 188 7.10 16.28 -15.28
C MET A 188 7.71 16.92 -16.51
N THR A 189 8.64 17.84 -16.30
CA THR A 189 9.49 18.42 -17.34
C THR A 189 10.57 17.44 -17.79
N VAL A 190 11.17 17.69 -18.96
CA VAL A 190 12.31 16.89 -19.46
C VAL A 190 13.48 16.92 -18.46
N ASP A 191 13.79 18.08 -17.89
CA ASP A 191 14.90 18.26 -16.95
C ASP A 191 14.69 17.44 -15.66
N GLU A 192 13.47 17.38 -15.13
CA GLU A 192 13.14 16.57 -13.95
C GLU A 192 13.26 15.07 -14.24
N GLN A 193 12.81 14.62 -15.42
CA GLN A 193 12.98 13.23 -15.82
C GLN A 193 14.46 12.85 -15.99
N ASP A 194 15.27 13.73 -16.58
CA ASP A 194 16.71 13.50 -16.77
C ASP A 194 17.49 13.54 -15.45
N MET A 195 17.08 14.42 -14.52
CA MET A 195 17.58 14.42 -13.14
C MET A 195 17.31 13.07 -12.47
N LEU A 196 16.07 12.56 -12.53
CA LEU A 196 15.73 11.25 -11.94
C LEU A 196 16.51 10.10 -12.58
N ARG A 197 16.64 10.08 -13.92
CA ARG A 197 17.47 9.09 -14.64
C ARG A 197 18.92 9.11 -14.18
N THR A 198 19.45 10.29 -13.88
CA THR A 198 20.81 10.46 -13.37
C THR A 198 20.95 10.00 -11.91
N LEU A 199 19.96 10.32 -11.06
CA LEU A 199 19.94 9.91 -9.65
C LEU A 199 19.75 8.40 -9.47
N LEU A 200 18.99 7.76 -10.36
CA LEU A 200 18.53 6.38 -10.23
C LEU A 200 18.83 5.54 -11.48
N PRO A 201 20.10 5.39 -11.89
CA PRO A 201 20.46 4.82 -13.20
C PRO A 201 20.08 3.33 -13.37
N ASN A 202 19.86 2.61 -12.28
CA ASN A 202 19.54 1.16 -12.28
C ASN A 202 18.08 0.85 -11.94
N VAL A 203 17.25 1.87 -11.71
CA VAL A 203 15.85 1.70 -11.31
C VAL A 203 14.98 1.64 -12.55
N GLN A 204 14.06 0.68 -12.60
CA GLN A 204 13.02 0.67 -13.62
C GLN A 204 12.06 1.84 -13.35
N MET A 205 12.12 2.86 -14.20
CA MET A 205 11.25 4.03 -14.12
C MET A 205 10.11 3.94 -15.13
N ASN A 206 8.87 4.05 -14.64
CA ASN A 206 7.69 4.26 -15.47
C ASN A 206 7.32 5.75 -15.40
N LEU A 207 7.55 6.48 -16.50
CA LEU A 207 7.28 7.91 -16.61
C LEU A 207 6.30 8.16 -17.76
N SER A 208 5.46 9.19 -17.63
CA SER A 208 4.68 9.69 -18.77
C SER A 208 5.59 10.45 -19.74
N GLU A 209 5.08 10.68 -20.96
CA GLU A 209 5.70 11.64 -21.86
C GLU A 209 5.89 12.98 -21.13
N PRO A 210 7.07 13.62 -21.25
CA PRO A 210 7.33 14.87 -20.55
C PRO A 210 6.36 15.95 -21.02
N CYS A 211 5.95 16.81 -20.10
CA CYS A 211 5.10 17.93 -20.43
C CYS A 211 5.87 18.89 -21.35
N ASN A 212 5.27 19.26 -22.49
CA ASN A 212 5.76 20.33 -23.38
C ASN A 212 5.46 21.71 -22.79
N CYS A 213 5.82 21.94 -21.52
CA CYS A 213 5.66 23.23 -20.85
C CYS A 213 6.65 24.24 -21.44
N VAL A 214 6.41 24.66 -22.67
CA VAL A 214 6.97 25.90 -23.19
C VAL A 214 6.26 26.99 -22.41
N PHE A 215 6.92 27.55 -21.41
CA PHE A 215 6.54 28.87 -20.91
C PHE A 215 6.63 29.81 -22.11
N GLU A 216 5.52 30.11 -22.77
CA GLU A 216 5.48 31.20 -23.73
C GLU A 216 5.78 32.48 -22.93
N PRO A 217 6.90 33.18 -23.20
CA PRO A 217 7.18 34.44 -22.53
C PRO A 217 6.32 35.53 -23.17
N GLU A 218 5.01 35.50 -22.97
CA GLU A 218 4.12 36.65 -23.20
C GLU A 218 4.08 37.43 -21.88
N PHE A 219 4.60 38.64 -21.68
CA PHE A 219 4.75 39.82 -22.52
C PHE A 219 6.00 40.60 -22.08
N GLN A 220 7.08 40.56 -22.85
CA GLN A 220 8.06 41.66 -22.90
C GLN A 220 7.94 42.29 -24.28
N ASN A 221 6.98 43.20 -24.44
CA ASN A 221 6.99 44.29 -25.44
C ASN A 221 5.64 45.02 -25.38
N SER A 222 5.53 46.02 -24.50
CA SER A 222 4.74 47.20 -24.83
C SER A 222 5.72 48.35 -25.08
N PRO A 223 5.68 49.01 -26.25
CA PRO A 223 6.52 50.15 -26.52
C PRO A 223 6.03 51.35 -25.69
N SER A 224 7.00 52.13 -25.26
CA SER A 224 6.86 53.47 -24.69
C SER A 224 5.87 54.36 -25.45
N GLU A 225 4.93 54.96 -24.71
CA GLU A 225 4.38 56.29 -24.97
C GLU A 225 4.47 57.14 -23.68
#